data_AF-A0A848CWR9-F1
#
_entry.id   AF-A0A848CWR9-F1
#
_cell.length_a   1.000
_cell.length_b   1.000
_cell.length_c   1.000
_cell.angle_alpha   90.00
_cell.angle_beta   90.00
_cell.angle_gamma   90.00
#
_symmetry.space_group_name_H-M   'P 1'
#
loop_
_entity.id
_entity.type
_entity.pdbx_description
1 polymer ?
#
loop_
_entity_poly.entity_id
_entity_poly.type
_entity_poly.pdbx_seq_one_letter_code
_entity_poly.pdbx_strand_id
1 'polypeptide(L)'
;MRTLHHQDNYEQEQQYSADKLNHWFEEFSISTNPLALYSAAAQHTKSIRFRTCSHVVPLHNPMVFAGQLAAAQLLTNNRIEVAFGRGHAWVFPKASIPLEESKEVLSFA
;
A
#
# COMPACT_ATOMS: atom_id res chain seq x y z
N MET A 1 5.58 27.84 -38.45
CA MET A 1 4.68 27.81 -37.27
C MET A 1 4.14 26.39 -37.10
N ARG A 2 4.93 25.45 -36.54
CA ARG A 2 4.49 24.06 -36.29
C ARG A 2 5.48 23.30 -35.39
N THR A 3 5.56 23.65 -34.11
CA THR A 3 6.40 22.94 -33.13
C THR A 3 5.94 23.20 -31.69
N LEU A 4 4.64 23.05 -31.38
CA LEU A 4 4.10 23.24 -30.02
C LEU A 4 2.99 22.23 -29.64
N HIS A 5 2.90 21.06 -30.28
CA HIS A 5 1.85 20.06 -29.95
C HIS A 5 2.38 18.67 -29.59
N HIS A 6 3.69 18.47 -29.53
CA HIS A 6 4.26 17.15 -29.21
C HIS A 6 4.65 17.03 -27.73
N GLN A 7 5.06 18.12 -27.06
CA GLN A 7 5.45 18.10 -25.66
C GLN A 7 4.26 17.95 -24.70
N ASP A 8 3.13 18.63 -25.00
CA ASP A 8 1.91 18.54 -24.18
C ASP A 8 1.32 17.12 -24.14
N ASN A 9 1.48 16.34 -25.21
CA ASN A 9 1.04 14.94 -25.26
C ASN A 9 1.91 14.03 -24.37
N TYR A 10 3.21 14.29 -24.24
CA TYR A 10 4.07 13.51 -23.34
C TYR A 10 3.77 13.79 -21.87
N GLU A 11 3.48 15.04 -21.54
CA GLU A 11 3.08 15.40 -20.18
C GLU A 11 1.69 14.87 -19.85
N GLN A 12 0.73 14.89 -20.78
CA GLN A 12 -0.57 14.24 -20.59
C GLN A 12 -0.49 12.71 -20.54
N GLU A 13 0.38 12.09 -21.32
CA GLU A 13 0.56 10.63 -21.34
C GLU A 13 1.35 10.15 -20.11
N GLN A 14 2.29 10.96 -19.59
CA GLN A 14 2.92 10.76 -18.29
C GLN A 14 1.96 11.03 -17.14
N GLN A 15 1.11 12.06 -17.22
CA GLN A 15 0.05 12.34 -16.23
C GLN A 15 -0.98 11.21 -16.21
N TYR A 16 -1.39 10.69 -17.39
CA TYR A 16 -2.32 9.57 -17.52
C TYR A 16 -1.69 8.23 -17.10
N SER A 17 -0.38 8.05 -17.28
CA SER A 17 0.36 6.89 -16.77
C SER A 17 0.62 7.01 -15.26
N ALA A 18 0.84 8.23 -14.75
CA ALA A 18 0.94 8.55 -13.33
C ALA A 18 -0.40 8.34 -12.62
N ASP A 19 -1.53 8.67 -13.26
CA ASP A 19 -2.86 8.38 -12.72
C ASP A 19 -3.17 6.86 -12.68
N LYS A 20 -2.56 6.09 -13.59
CA LYS A 20 -2.59 4.61 -13.57
C LYS A 20 -1.62 3.98 -12.55
N LEU A 21 -0.68 4.75 -12.00
CA LEU A 21 0.27 4.30 -10.97
C LEU A 21 -0.35 4.30 -9.55
N ASN A 22 -1.55 4.88 -9.38
CA ASN A 22 -2.24 5.03 -8.09
C ASN A 22 -3.00 3.76 -7.61
N HIS A 23 -3.09 2.72 -8.45
CA HIS A 23 -4.14 1.68 -8.41
C HIS A 23 -3.57 0.25 -8.40
N TRP A 24 -2.88 -0.16 -7.34
CA TRP A 24 -2.10 -1.41 -7.41
C TRP A 24 -2.93 -2.70 -7.53
N PHE A 25 -4.25 -2.63 -7.36
CA PHE A 25 -5.26 -3.42 -8.06
C PHE A 25 -6.68 -2.91 -7.70
N GLU A 26 -7.42 -2.35 -8.66
CA GLU A 26 -8.78 -1.84 -8.44
C GLU A 26 -9.78 -2.91 -7.92
N GLU A 27 -9.57 -4.19 -8.28
CA GLU A 27 -10.48 -5.28 -7.90
C GLU A 27 -10.24 -5.85 -6.49
N PHE A 28 -9.05 -5.67 -5.90
CA PHE A 28 -8.68 -6.29 -4.62
C PHE A 28 -8.64 -5.31 -3.45
N SER A 29 -8.28 -4.04 -3.67
CA SER A 29 -8.38 -3.01 -2.63
C SER A 29 -8.24 -1.60 -3.18
N ILE A 30 -9.15 -0.71 -2.77
CA ILE A 30 -9.09 0.72 -3.11
C ILE A 30 -8.25 1.55 -2.12
N SER A 31 -7.79 0.96 -1.01
CA SER A 31 -7.05 1.68 0.03
C SER A 31 -5.58 1.31 0.01
N THR A 32 -4.75 2.27 -0.37
CA THR A 32 -3.29 2.18 -0.31
C THR A 32 -2.75 2.23 1.12
N ASN A 33 -3.57 2.65 2.09
CA ASN A 33 -3.20 2.71 3.51
C ASN A 33 -4.34 2.22 4.43
N PRO A 34 -4.48 0.91 4.61
CA PRO A 34 -5.56 0.34 5.43
C PRO A 34 -5.40 0.66 6.92
N LEU A 35 -4.19 0.93 7.42
CA LEU A 35 -3.97 1.33 8.82
C LEU A 35 -4.61 2.68 9.13
N ALA A 36 -4.40 3.67 8.26
CA ALA A 36 -5.00 4.99 8.41
C ALA A 36 -6.52 4.93 8.23
N LEU A 37 -7.00 4.17 7.23
CA LEU A 37 -8.43 3.97 7.00
C LEU A 37 -9.13 3.37 8.22
N TYR A 38 -8.58 2.31 8.80
CA TYR A 38 -9.16 1.67 9.99
C TYR A 38 -9.02 2.51 11.23
N SER A 39 -7.95 3.29 11.36
CA SER A 39 -7.80 4.26 12.46
C SER A 39 -8.89 5.33 12.40
N ALA A 40 -9.21 5.85 11.21
CA ALA A 40 -10.32 6.80 11.03
C ALA A 40 -11.68 6.13 11.29
N ALA A 41 -11.94 4.96 10.72
CA ALA A 41 -13.19 4.22 10.94
C ALA A 41 -13.40 3.82 12.41
N ALA A 42 -12.31 3.51 13.13
CA ALA A 42 -12.36 3.15 14.53
C ALA A 42 -12.87 4.30 15.42
N GLN A 43 -12.65 5.56 15.05
CA GLN A 43 -13.16 6.71 15.80
C GLN A 43 -14.69 6.77 15.79
N HIS A 44 -15.33 6.23 14.75
CA HIS A 44 -16.78 6.19 14.60
C HIS A 44 -17.42 4.89 15.13
N THR A 45 -16.64 3.99 15.74
CA THR A 45 -17.13 2.68 16.21
C THR A 45 -16.63 2.40 17.64
N LYS A 46 -17.46 1.75 18.47
CA LYS A 46 -17.09 1.46 19.87
C LYS A 46 -16.57 0.04 20.09
N SER A 47 -16.94 -0.91 19.24
CA SER A 47 -16.68 -2.34 19.47
C SER A 47 -16.18 -3.11 18.24
N ILE A 48 -16.21 -2.52 17.04
CA ILE A 48 -15.82 -3.22 15.81
C ILE A 48 -14.32 -3.52 15.83
N ARG A 49 -13.95 -4.75 15.47
CA ARG A 49 -12.55 -5.15 15.28
C ARG A 49 -12.21 -5.10 13.79
N PHE A 50 -11.13 -4.43 13.46
CA PHE A 50 -10.62 -4.27 12.11
C PHE A 50 -9.51 -5.28 11.86
N ARG A 51 -9.52 -5.92 10.70
CA ARG A 51 -8.47 -6.83 10.28
C ARG A 51 -8.00 -6.45 8.88
N THR A 52 -6.70 -6.25 8.71
CA THR A 52 -6.14 -6.04 7.38
C THR A 52 -5.94 -7.38 6.67
N CYS A 53 -6.23 -7.44 5.38
CA CYS A 53 -6.20 -8.69 4.63
C CYS A 53 -4.77 -9.15 4.30
N SER A 54 -3.87 -8.21 3.99
CA SER A 54 -2.43 -8.47 3.89
C SER A 54 -1.64 -7.16 3.79
N HIS A 55 -0.60 -7.01 4.60
CA HIS A 55 0.50 -6.08 4.35
C HIS A 55 1.64 -6.82 3.67
N VAL A 56 2.05 -6.32 2.51
CA VAL A 56 3.19 -6.85 1.77
C VAL A 56 4.48 -6.41 2.46
N VAL A 57 4.99 -7.23 3.37
CA VAL A 57 6.11 -6.87 4.26
C VAL A 57 7.36 -6.42 3.51
N PRO A 58 7.81 -7.07 2.41
CA PRO A 58 9.00 -6.62 1.69
C PRO A 58 8.92 -5.19 1.14
N LEU A 59 7.71 -4.63 0.98
CA LEU A 59 7.53 -3.27 0.47
C LEU A 59 7.66 -2.19 1.56
N HIS A 60 7.77 -2.59 2.83
CA HIS A 60 7.77 -1.68 3.95
C HIS A 60 9.13 -1.67 4.65
N ASN A 61 9.57 -0.49 5.09
CA ASN A 61 10.61 -0.42 6.10
C ASN A 61 10.04 -0.96 7.42
N PRO A 62 10.60 -2.04 8.00
CA PRO A 62 10.01 -2.72 9.14
C PRO A 62 9.94 -1.84 10.39
N MET A 63 10.94 -0.97 10.60
CA MET A 63 10.95 -0.06 11.75
C MET A 63 9.88 1.01 11.63
N VAL A 64 9.71 1.59 10.43
CA VAL A 64 8.66 2.57 10.17
C VAL A 64 7.29 1.93 10.29
N PHE A 65 7.12 0.73 9.72
CA PHE A 65 5.86 0.00 9.77
C PHE A 65 5.46 -0.39 11.19
N ALA A 66 6.43 -0.82 12.03
CA ALA A 66 6.18 -1.11 13.43
C ALA A 66 5.66 0.13 14.18
N GLY A 67 6.25 1.31 13.92
CA GLY A 67 5.76 2.58 14.49
C GLY A 67 4.35 2.94 14.02
N GLN A 68 4.06 2.78 12.73
CA GLN A 68 2.72 3.01 12.17
C GLN A 68 1.69 2.05 12.76
N LEU A 69 2.04 0.78 12.92
CA LEU A 69 1.19 -0.23 13.54
C LEU A 69 0.92 0.09 15.02
N ALA A 70 1.94 0.51 15.77
CA ALA A 70 1.77 0.92 17.16
C ALA A 70 0.82 2.12 17.29
N ALA A 71 0.96 3.12 16.42
CA ALA A 71 0.05 4.26 16.38
C ALA A 71 -1.38 3.83 16.05
N ALA A 72 -1.56 2.96 15.05
CA ALA A 72 -2.88 2.44 14.69
C ALA A 72 -3.51 1.62 15.82
N GLN A 73 -2.73 0.82 16.56
CA GLN A 73 -3.22 0.08 17.73
C GLN A 73 -3.74 1.02 18.82
N LEU A 74 -3.01 2.11 19.11
CA LEU A 74 -3.48 3.12 20.06
C LEU A 74 -4.77 3.81 19.58
N LEU A 75 -4.82 4.26 18.32
CA LEU A 75 -5.98 4.96 17.76
C LEU A 75 -7.23 4.07 17.67
N THR A 76 -7.04 2.76 17.58
CA THR A 76 -8.13 1.78 17.49
C THR A 76 -8.48 1.16 18.85
N ASN A 77 -7.81 1.53 19.95
CA ASN A 77 -7.90 0.87 21.25
C ASN A 77 -7.67 -0.65 21.17
N ASN A 78 -6.58 -1.07 20.51
CA ASN A 78 -6.22 -2.48 20.28
C ASN A 78 -7.29 -3.31 19.54
N ARG A 79 -8.13 -2.64 18.74
CA ARG A 79 -9.14 -3.30 17.91
C ARG A 79 -8.67 -3.52 16.47
N ILE A 80 -7.39 -3.35 16.18
CA ILE A 80 -6.81 -3.65 14.87
C ILE A 80 -5.91 -4.88 14.92
N GLU A 81 -6.09 -5.76 13.95
CA GLU A 81 -5.24 -6.92 13.70
C GLU A 81 -4.65 -6.80 12.30
N VAL A 82 -3.37 -7.12 12.15
CA VAL A 82 -2.68 -7.09 10.87
C VAL A 82 -2.29 -8.47 10.40
N ALA A 83 -2.59 -8.76 9.14
CA ALA A 83 -2.06 -9.94 8.45
C ALA A 83 -0.84 -9.53 7.65
N PHE A 84 0.21 -10.35 7.71
CA PHE A 84 1.43 -10.17 6.93
C PHE A 84 1.41 -11.14 5.75
N GLY A 85 1.80 -10.66 4.58
CA GLY A 85 1.97 -11.48 3.40
C GLY A 85 3.27 -11.16 2.69
N ARG A 86 3.74 -12.14 1.93
CA ARG A 86 4.86 -11.94 1.01
C ARG A 86 4.50 -10.98 -0.12
N GLY A 87 3.23 -10.91 -0.50
CA GLY A 87 2.80 -10.28 -1.75
C GLY A 87 2.94 -11.24 -2.92
N HIS A 88 2.10 -11.06 -3.94
CA HIS A 88 2.15 -11.88 -5.14
C HIS A 88 3.27 -11.38 -6.08
N ALA A 89 3.86 -12.30 -6.85
CA ALA A 89 4.96 -12.01 -7.78
C ALA A 89 4.76 -10.81 -8.72
N TRP A 90 3.52 -10.48 -9.11
CA TRP A 90 3.23 -9.36 -10.02
C TRP A 90 3.28 -7.98 -9.34
N VAL A 91 3.38 -7.92 -8.01
CA VAL A 91 3.47 -6.66 -7.26
C VAL A 91 4.90 -6.11 -7.25
N PHE A 92 5.92 -6.97 -7.30
CA PHE A 92 7.32 -6.57 -7.18
C PHE A 92 7.89 -5.80 -8.37
N PRO A 93 7.65 -6.21 -9.64
CA PRO A 93 8.11 -5.45 -10.80
C PRO A 93 7.51 -4.04 -10.82
N LYS A 94 6.24 -3.92 -10.42
CA LYS A 94 5.59 -2.61 -10.29
C LYS A 94 6.28 -1.79 -9.20
N ALA A 95 6.65 -2.40 -8.06
CA ALA A 95 7.35 -1.77 -6.93
C ALA A 95 8.82 -1.45 -7.21
N SER A 96 9.30 -1.71 -8.43
CA SER A 96 10.72 -1.60 -8.81
C SER A 96 11.63 -2.46 -7.93
N ILE A 97 11.11 -3.56 -7.37
CA ILE A 97 11.86 -4.51 -6.55
C ILE A 97 12.06 -5.79 -7.35
N PRO A 98 13.30 -6.31 -7.48
CA PRO A 98 13.55 -7.62 -8.08
C PRO A 98 12.80 -8.72 -7.33
N LEU A 99 12.10 -9.61 -8.04
CA LEU A 99 11.29 -10.68 -7.42
C LEU A 99 12.11 -11.58 -6.48
N GLU A 100 13.39 -11.77 -6.77
CA GLU A 100 14.34 -12.55 -5.99
C GLU A 100 14.55 -12.00 -4.57
N GLU A 101 14.48 -10.68 -4.37
CA GLU A 101 14.58 -10.04 -3.05
C GLU A 101 13.36 -10.30 -2.16
N SER A 102 12.21 -10.69 -2.74
CA SER A 102 10.99 -11.00 -1.98
C SER A 102 11.09 -12.26 -1.12
N LYS A 103 12.02 -13.16 -1.45
CA LYS A 103 12.04 -14.54 -0.92
C LYS A 103 12.56 -14.61 0.52
N GLU A 104 13.40 -13.68 0.96
CA GLU A 104 14.10 -13.75 2.25
C GLU A 104 13.35 -13.12 3.43
N VAL A 105 12.46 -12.15 3.19
CA VAL A 105 11.94 -11.27 4.25
C VAL A 105 10.96 -11.97 5.21
N LEU A 106 10.33 -13.09 4.81
CA LEU A 106 9.32 -13.79 5.62
C LEU A 106 9.76 -15.15 6.18
N SER A 107 11.06 -15.49 6.12
CA SER A 107 11.56 -16.76 6.68
C SER A 107 11.76 -16.75 8.20
N PHE A 108 11.51 -15.63 8.86
CA PHE A 108 11.76 -15.42 10.30
C PHE A 108 10.49 -15.13 11.12
N ALA A 109 9.30 -15.22 10.52
CA ALA A 109 8.01 -15.11 11.21
C ALA A 109 7.42 -16.51 11.45
#